data_AF-A0A7Z7W274-F1
#
_entry.id   AF-A0A7Z7W274-F1
#
_cell.length_a   1.000
_cell.length_b   1.000
_cell.length_c   1.000
_cell.angle_alpha   90.00
_cell.angle_beta   90.00
_cell.angle_gamma   90.00
#
_symmetry.space_group_name_H-M   'P 1'
#
loop_
_entity.id
_entity.type
_entity.pdbx_description
1 polymer ?
#
loop_
_entity_poly.entity_id
_entity_poly.type
_entity_poly.pdbx_seq_one_letter_code
_entity_poly.pdbx_strand_id
1 'polypeptide(L)'
;MNSATEEHHHKDYIKLYNLGGGAAKKIAIEVLLGNDKVIQKKYVNILPSKEGYMLSINKNVYEELERTIENNGYEADLNVRMTYYHNVSHKQQEVILKGQIDRFNTYNNKEIYDLQFI
;
A
#
# COMPACT_ATOMS: atom_id res chain seq x y z
N MET A 1 29.84 19.69 -18.18
CA MET A 1 29.34 19.55 -16.80
C MET A 1 28.21 18.54 -16.85
N ASN A 2 28.42 17.33 -16.31
CA ASN A 2 27.41 16.28 -16.25
C ASN A 2 26.47 16.60 -15.07
N SER A 3 25.31 17.17 -15.36
CA SER A 3 24.20 17.14 -14.42
C SER A 3 23.65 15.72 -14.42
N ALA A 4 24.10 14.90 -13.49
CA ALA A 4 23.38 13.69 -13.13
C ALA A 4 22.02 14.14 -12.59
N THR A 5 21.01 14.14 -13.45
CA THR A 5 19.62 14.10 -13.01
C THR A 5 19.48 12.83 -12.20
N GLU A 6 19.54 12.95 -10.87
CA GLU A 6 18.96 11.95 -9.99
C GLU A 6 17.48 11.90 -10.36
N GLU A 7 17.12 10.94 -11.22
CA GLU A 7 15.73 10.56 -11.42
C GLU A 7 15.22 10.10 -10.05
N HIS A 8 14.60 11.03 -9.32
CA HIS A 8 13.71 10.69 -8.22
C HIS A 8 12.60 9.85 -8.83
N HIS A 9 12.80 8.53 -8.86
CA HIS A 9 11.82 7.57 -9.32
C HIS A 9 10.58 7.70 -8.42
N HIS A 10 9.62 8.51 -8.86
CA HIS A 10 8.31 8.63 -8.25
C HIS A 10 7.69 7.23 -8.23
N LYS A 11 7.51 6.67 -7.04
CA LYS A 11 6.83 5.37 -6.89
C LYS A 11 5.33 5.63 -6.89
N ASP A 12 4.74 5.57 -8.08
CA ASP A 12 3.30 5.84 -8.27
C ASP A 12 2.41 4.65 -7.91
N TYR A 13 2.92 3.65 -7.20
CA TYR A 13 2.18 2.43 -6.87
C TYR A 13 2.63 1.75 -5.57
N ILE A 14 1.67 1.06 -4.94
CA ILE A 14 1.88 0.09 -3.86
C ILE A 14 1.72 -1.31 -4.46
N LYS A 15 2.58 -2.25 -4.07
CA LYS A 15 2.46 -3.65 -4.49
C LYS A 15 1.73 -4.47 -3.42
N LEU A 16 0.56 -4.99 -3.76
CA LEU A 16 -0.26 -5.81 -2.88
C LEU A 16 0.00 -7.29 -3.14
N TYR A 17 0.21 -8.08 -2.10
CA TYR A 17 0.36 -9.53 -2.20
C TYR A 17 -0.79 -10.24 -1.51
N ASN A 18 -1.48 -11.11 -2.24
CA ASN A 18 -2.48 -12.00 -1.66
C ASN A 18 -1.79 -13.24 -1.08
N LEU A 19 -1.70 -13.29 0.23
CA LEU A 19 -1.12 -14.40 1.00
C LEU A 19 -2.13 -15.55 1.25
N GLY A 20 -3.37 -15.42 0.79
CA GLY A 20 -4.40 -16.44 0.89
C GLY A 20 -4.22 -17.59 -0.11
N GLY A 21 -4.86 -18.73 0.17
CA GLY A 21 -4.80 -19.94 -0.67
C GLY A 21 -5.50 -19.85 -2.03
N GLY A 22 -6.17 -18.74 -2.35
CA GLY A 22 -6.91 -18.57 -3.61
C GLY A 22 -7.12 -17.10 -3.99
N ALA A 23 -7.59 -16.86 -5.21
CA ALA A 23 -7.83 -15.50 -5.71
C ALA A 23 -9.03 -14.85 -5.01
N ALA A 24 -8.88 -13.59 -4.59
CA ALA A 24 -9.99 -12.78 -4.12
C ALA A 24 -10.66 -12.07 -5.32
N LYS A 25 -11.99 -11.94 -5.28
CA LYS A 25 -12.78 -11.35 -6.38
C LYS A 25 -13.64 -10.20 -5.87
N LYS A 26 -13.90 -9.22 -6.75
CA LYS A 26 -14.76 -8.05 -6.47
C LYS A 26 -14.33 -7.33 -5.19
N ILE A 27 -13.11 -6.83 -5.20
CA ILE A 27 -12.46 -6.23 -4.03
C ILE A 27 -12.58 -4.71 -4.18
N ALA A 28 -13.13 -4.05 -3.16
CA ALA A 28 -12.95 -2.62 -2.98
C ALA A 28 -11.75 -2.40 -2.05
N ILE A 29 -10.82 -1.56 -2.49
CA ILE A 29 -9.63 -1.18 -1.73
C ILE A 29 -9.74 0.31 -1.45
N GLU A 30 -9.79 0.67 -0.18
CA GLU A 30 -9.85 2.04 0.30
C GLU A 30 -8.57 2.32 1.09
N VAL A 31 -7.82 3.34 0.67
CA VAL A 31 -6.71 3.88 1.46
C VAL A 31 -7.29 5.01 2.32
N LEU A 32 -7.04 4.91 3.62
CA LEU A 32 -7.58 5.75 4.66
C LEU A 32 -6.43 6.52 5.30
N LEU A 33 -6.67 7.80 5.60
CA LEU A 33 -5.88 8.57 6.56
C LEU A 33 -6.62 8.52 7.91
N GLY A 34 -5.96 8.12 8.99
CA GLY A 34 -6.66 7.84 10.24
C GLY A 34 -7.62 6.66 10.11
N ASN A 35 -8.72 6.72 10.84
CA ASN A 35 -9.65 5.59 10.93
C ASN A 35 -10.69 5.54 9.82
N ASP A 36 -10.97 6.67 9.16
CA ASP A 36 -12.20 6.84 8.37
C ASP A 36 -12.06 7.74 7.13
N LYS A 37 -11.05 8.61 7.05
CA LYS A 37 -10.89 9.52 5.91
C LYS A 37 -10.34 8.78 4.69
N VAL A 38 -11.23 8.35 3.80
CA VAL A 38 -10.84 7.73 2.52
C VAL A 38 -10.14 8.77 1.63
N ILE A 39 -8.84 8.57 1.41
CA ILE A 39 -8.01 9.41 0.53
C ILE A 39 -7.82 8.79 -0.86
N GLN A 40 -8.11 7.50 -1.01
CA GLN A 40 -8.15 6.81 -2.30
C GLN A 40 -9.10 5.62 -2.27
N LYS A 41 -9.82 5.38 -3.36
CA LYS A 41 -10.63 4.19 -3.56
C LYS A 41 -10.35 3.54 -4.92
N LYS A 42 -10.21 2.22 -4.95
CA LYS A 42 -9.97 1.42 -6.15
C LYS A 42 -10.85 0.16 -6.10
N TYR A 43 -11.32 -0.26 -7.27
CA TYR A 43 -12.07 -1.50 -7.44
C TYR A 43 -11.23 -2.48 -8.25
N VAL A 44 -10.96 -3.64 -7.67
CA VAL A 44 -10.14 -4.69 -8.27
C VAL A 44 -11.02 -5.90 -8.54
N ASN A 45 -11.10 -6.31 -9.81
CA ASN A 45 -11.92 -7.45 -10.20
C ASN A 45 -11.38 -8.76 -9.61
N ILE A 46 -10.07 -8.96 -9.67
CA ILE A 46 -9.38 -10.17 -9.20
C ILE A 46 -8.03 -9.77 -8.59
N LEU A 47 -7.76 -10.27 -7.38
CA LEU A 47 -6.43 -10.25 -6.77
C LEU A 47 -5.88 -11.69 -6.75
N PRO A 48 -4.98 -12.05 -7.69
CA PRO A 48 -4.45 -13.40 -7.82
C PRO A 48 -3.64 -13.81 -6.58
N SER A 49 -3.65 -15.10 -6.24
CA SER A 49 -2.74 -15.62 -5.21
C SER A 49 -1.32 -15.73 -5.78
N LYS A 50 -0.30 -15.48 -4.95
CA LYS A 50 1.14 -15.61 -5.29
C LYS A 50 1.71 -14.63 -6.32
N GLU A 51 0.90 -13.72 -6.85
CA GLU A 51 1.37 -12.61 -7.69
C GLU A 51 1.13 -11.27 -6.98
N GLY A 52 2.06 -10.33 -7.17
CA GLY A 52 1.91 -9.00 -6.62
C GLY A 52 1.12 -8.10 -7.57
N TYR A 53 0.04 -7.52 -7.07
CA TYR A 53 -0.78 -6.57 -7.81
C TYR A 53 -0.29 -5.14 -7.57
N MET A 54 0.02 -4.41 -8.64
CA MET A 54 0.41 -3.01 -8.56
C MET A 54 -0.83 -2.12 -8.47
N LEU A 55 -1.08 -1.58 -7.27
CA LEU A 55 -2.10 -0.59 -7.01
C LEU A 55 -1.52 0.81 -7.21
N SER A 56 -1.92 1.50 -8.27
CA SER A 56 -1.52 2.90 -8.44
C SER A 56 -2.01 3.78 -7.29
N ILE A 57 -1.14 4.65 -6.77
CA ILE A 57 -1.45 5.61 -5.72
C ILE A 57 -1.66 7.01 -6.31
N ASN A 58 -2.52 7.80 -5.66
CA ASN A 58 -2.74 9.19 -5.99
C ASN A 58 -1.78 10.09 -5.20
N LYS A 59 -1.82 11.38 -5.54
CA LYS A 59 -0.99 12.41 -4.90
C LYS A 59 -1.16 12.45 -3.38
N ASN A 60 -2.37 12.34 -2.85
CA ASN A 60 -2.62 12.42 -1.40
C ASN A 60 -1.97 11.25 -0.65
N VAL A 61 -2.04 10.04 -1.21
CA VAL A 61 -1.39 8.85 -0.65
C VAL A 61 0.13 9.00 -0.71
N TYR A 62 0.64 9.50 -1.84
CA TYR A 62 2.07 9.75 -2.01
C TYR A 62 2.61 10.79 -1.00
N GLU A 63 1.94 11.93 -0.87
CA GLU A 63 2.32 12.99 0.08
C GLU A 63 2.35 12.51 1.53
N GLU A 64 1.43 11.61 1.91
CA GLU A 64 1.41 11.03 3.26
C GLU A 64 2.62 10.11 3.52
N LEU A 65 2.99 9.31 2.51
CA LEU A 65 4.16 8.43 2.60
C LEU A 65 5.46 9.25 2.70
N GLU A 66 5.61 10.28 1.85
CA GLU A 66 6.76 11.20 1.91
C GLU A 66 6.84 11.91 3.26
N ARG A 67 5.72 12.47 3.75
CA ARG A 67 5.65 13.11 5.06
C ARG A 67 6.08 12.16 6.17
N THR A 68 5.69 10.89 6.11
CA THR A 68 6.07 9.90 7.13
C THR A 68 7.55 9.57 7.07
N ILE A 69 8.10 9.44 5.86
CA ILE A 69 9.52 9.18 5.61
C ILE A 69 10.39 10.36 6.10
N GLU A 70 10.02 11.60 5.76
CA GLU A 70 10.70 12.82 6.21
C GLU A 70 10.76 12.93 7.73
N ASN A 71 9.75 12.40 8.42
CA ASN A 71 9.70 12.34 9.87
C ASN A 71 10.40 11.09 10.43
N ASN A 72 11.43 10.54 9.77
CA ASN A 72 12.20 9.37 10.22
C ASN A 72 11.39 8.07 10.40
N GLY A 73 10.28 7.89 9.67
CA GLY A 73 9.52 6.64 9.69
C GLY A 73 8.75 6.41 10.99
N TYR A 74 8.18 7.45 11.60
CA TYR A 74 7.13 7.25 12.62
C TYR A 74 5.92 6.50 12.03
N GLU A 75 4.94 6.12 12.88
CA GLU A 75 3.72 5.47 12.41
C GLU A 75 3.02 6.32 11.33
N ALA A 76 2.95 5.77 10.12
CA ALA A 76 2.13 6.33 9.06
C ALA A 76 0.67 6.31 9.52
N ASP A 77 -0.04 7.42 9.40
CA ASP A 77 -1.48 7.45 9.70
C ASP A 77 -2.30 6.85 8.54
N LEU A 78 -1.80 5.78 7.93
CA LEU A 78 -2.28 5.26 6.65
C LEU A 78 -2.78 3.83 6.83
N ASN A 79 -4.07 3.62 6.59
CA ASN A 79 -4.73 2.32 6.72
C ASN A 79 -5.29 1.87 5.37
N VAL A 80 -5.40 0.56 5.16
CA VAL A 80 -6.06 0.00 3.97
C VAL A 80 -7.26 -0.81 4.41
N ARG A 81 -8.46 -0.38 4.01
CA ARG A 81 -9.68 -1.16 4.15
C ARG A 81 -9.94 -1.92 2.86
N MET A 82 -10.08 -3.24 2.98
CA MET A 82 -10.45 -4.12 1.90
C MET A 82 -11.82 -4.71 2.18
N THR A 83 -12.72 -4.56 1.21
CA THR A 83 -14.04 -5.18 1.24
C THR A 83 -14.16 -6.15 0.08
N TYR A 84 -14.46 -7.42 0.34
CA TYR A 84 -14.53 -8.47 -0.68
C TYR A 84 -15.56 -9.52 -0.33
N TYR A 85 -15.94 -10.34 -1.31
CA TYR A 85 -16.82 -11.49 -1.07
C TYR A 85 -15.98 -12.75 -0.82
N HIS A 86 -16.21 -13.41 0.30
CA HIS A 86 -15.55 -14.68 0.59
C HIS A 86 -16.05 -15.77 -0.36
N ASN A 87 -15.12 -16.47 -1.02
CA ASN A 87 -15.45 -17.40 -2.10
C ASN A 87 -16.35 -18.57 -1.67
N VAL A 88 -16.20 -19.05 -0.42
CA VAL A 88 -16.96 -20.21 0.08
C VAL A 88 -18.30 -19.81 0.67
N SER A 89 -18.31 -18.75 1.49
CA SER A 89 -19.52 -18.35 2.22
C SER A 89 -20.40 -17.38 1.44
N HIS A 90 -19.90 -16.81 0.34
CA HIS A 90 -20.52 -15.74 -0.43
C HIS A 90 -20.92 -14.51 0.41
N LYS A 91 -20.40 -14.38 1.64
CA LYS A 91 -20.62 -13.23 2.50
C LYS A 91 -19.59 -12.16 2.20
N GLN A 92 -20.02 -10.90 2.27
CA GLN A 92 -19.11 -9.77 2.28
C GLN A 92 -18.25 -9.83 3.55
N GLN A 93 -16.97 -9.58 3.39
CA GLN A 93 -15.97 -9.49 4.43
C GLN A 93 -15.32 -8.12 4.34
N GLU A 94 -14.94 -7.60 5.49
CA GLU A 94 -14.18 -6.37 5.63
C GLU A 94 -12.93 -6.67 6.46
N VAL A 95 -11.79 -6.19 5.99
CA VAL A 95 -10.52 -6.25 6.70
C VAL A 95 -9.93 -4.85 6.67
N ILE A 96 -9.49 -4.36 7.82
CA ILE A 96 -8.71 -3.12 7.94
C ILE A 96 -7.30 -3.53 8.29
N LEU A 97 -6.36 -3.21 7.41
CA LEU A 97 -4.94 -3.42 7.62
C LEU A 97 -4.29 -2.10 8.00
N LYS A 98 -3.46 -2.12 9.04
CA LYS A 98 -2.74 -0.92 9.48
C LYS A 98 -1.41 -0.83 8.73
N GLY A 99 -1.15 0.34 8.14
CA GLY A 99 0.12 0.62 7.48
C GLY A 99 1.20 0.91 8.51
N GLN A 100 2.25 0.09 8.54
CA GLN A 100 3.45 0.35 9.31
C GLN A 100 4.61 0.56 8.36
N ILE A 101 5.35 1.68 8.52
CA ILE A 101 6.56 1.95 7.76
C ILE A 101 7.75 1.63 8.64
N ASP A 102 8.54 0.64 8.23
CA ASP A 102 9.79 0.30 8.90
C ASP A 102 10.98 0.74 8.04
N ARG A 103 12.01 1.29 8.71
CA ARG A 103 13.26 1.69 8.08
C ARG A 103 14.25 0.53 8.06
N PHE A 104 14.66 0.11 6.87
CA PHE A 104 15.76 -0.84 6.67
C PHE A 104 17.03 -0.12 6.26
N ASN A 105 18.08 -0.21 7.09
CA ASN A 105 19.41 0.23 6.71
C ASN A 105 20.08 -0.87 5.86
N THR A 106 20.49 -0.51 4.65
CA THR A 106 21.34 -1.37 3.82
C THR A 106 22.81 -0.94 3.93
N TYR A 107 23.73 -1.87 3.67
CA TYR A 107 25.18 -1.62 3.70
C TYR A 107 25.67 -0.56 2.68
N ASN A 108 24.82 -0.10 1.76
CA ASN A 108 25.18 0.79 0.65
C ASN A 108 24.71 2.25 0.86
N ASN A 109 24.51 2.71 2.10
CA ASN A 109 24.04 4.07 2.43
C ASN A 109 22.73 4.50 1.75
N LYS A 110 21.93 3.56 1.24
CA LYS A 110 20.58 3.82 0.73
C LYS A 110 19.57 3.40 1.79
N GLU A 111 18.73 4.35 2.19
CA GLU A 111 17.59 4.10 3.07
C GLU A 111 16.49 3.41 2.25
N ILE A 112 16.08 2.22 2.68
CA ILE A 112 14.95 1.50 2.08
C ILE A 112 13.84 1.48 3.13
N TYR A 113 12.66 1.91 2.74
CA TYR A 113 11.45 1.87 3.56
C TYR A 113 10.58 0.70 3.12
N ASP A 114 10.11 -0.10 4.07
CA ASP A 114 9.13 -1.16 3.84
C ASP A 114 7.79 -0.73 4.41
N LEU A 115 6.71 -0.87 3.62
CA LEU A 115 5.35 -0.58 4.05
C LEU A 115 4.61 -1.90 4.20
N GLN A 116 4.32 -2.27 5.44
CA GLN A 116 3.60 -3.49 5.78
C GLN A 116 2.16 -3.17 6.18
N PHE A 117 1.25 -4.05 5.78
CA PHE A 117 -0.16 -3.99 6.13
C PHE A 117 -0.49 -5.22 6.98
N ILE A 118 -0.67 -5.03 8.29
CA ILE A 118 -0.93 -6.08 9.28
C ILE A 118 -2.37 -6.07 9.79
#